data_AF-A0A3L7TDI7-F1
#
_entry.id   AF-A0A3L7TDI7-F1
#
_cell.length_a   1.000
_cell.length_b   1.000
_cell.length_c   1.000
_cell.angle_alpha   90.00
_cell.angle_beta   90.00
_cell.angle_gamma   90.00
#
_symmetry.space_group_name_H-M   'P 1'
#
loop_
_entity.id
_entity.type
_entity.pdbx_description
1 polymer ?
#
loop_
_entity_poly.entity_id
_entity_poly.type
_entity_poly.pdbx_seq_one_letter_code
_entity_poly.pdbx_strand_id
1 'polypeptide(L)'
;MLSGFADIPPVFSTNLPLQGRRQGKVRDLYQLAPDSDGTARLLVIASDRISAFDIVMPTPVAGKGSILTALSLGWFAFLRARGIVKDHVLQAGIGGIAELEALDPTMRAQLTGRSMVCRAAKVIQIECVARGYLAGSGWNEYRANGTVCGIALPKGLRQCEQLPEPIFTPAIKAETGHDENVSFDGAAALVGGATMERLRALTLSIYTTAARHARDRGVILADTKFEFGFALDTAGRPTDELLLVDEVLTPDSSRYWPADLYVAGRDQPSFDKQFLRNWLLELVAAKSWNKEAPGPELPPEVVQQTVGRYLEALDRLGLEDVRRKAFRERLAGATHEEHAHTATVPSSGATIIDGRLLSLALRASIKARIAASTRSVRLDAVMVGDDPSSAVYAENQAKTCREVGIDYRLHRIGLGAGFDEIAGRILLLNGDANVRAIMLHLPLPEGVDTERIQSLIAQDKDVEGVNPANIGNVVYGRRSLVPCTALAALEMIESTGILLRGARCVIVGASNIVGKPIAVLLMRAEATVLSTNKYTTNLADLTRSADVIVAAAGVPGLITKDMVKRGAVVIDVGINRVIDDAGKTTTVGDVDFQSVREIAGFLSPVPGGVGPMTVAMLLRNVVDATLR
;
A
#
# COMPACT_ATOMS: atom_id res chain seq x y z
N MET A 1 -2.34 0.82 -5.44
CA MET A 1 -2.32 1.46 -4.09
C MET A 1 -1.44 2.72 -3.92
N LEU A 2 -0.39 2.95 -4.72
CA LEU A 2 0.66 3.97 -4.43
C LEU A 2 0.42 5.40 -4.99
N SER A 3 -0.55 5.62 -5.89
CA SER A 3 -0.75 6.92 -6.55
C SER A 3 -1.60 7.94 -5.76
N GLY A 4 -2.27 7.52 -4.68
CA GLY A 4 -3.22 8.38 -3.96
C GLY A 4 -2.60 9.31 -2.91
N PHE A 5 -1.34 9.12 -2.51
CA PHE A 5 -0.70 9.92 -1.45
C PHE A 5 0.11 11.11 -1.97
N ALA A 6 0.55 11.07 -3.24
CA ALA A 6 1.37 12.12 -3.85
C ALA A 6 0.55 13.36 -4.30
N ASP A 7 -0.75 13.19 -4.55
CA ASP A 7 -1.66 14.25 -5.01
C ASP A 7 -2.43 14.93 -3.86
N ILE A 8 -2.16 14.55 -2.59
CA ILE A 8 -2.77 15.20 -1.42
C ILE A 8 -1.95 16.46 -1.08
N PRO A 9 -2.58 17.65 -1.01
CA PRO A 9 -1.89 18.86 -0.60
C PRO A 9 -1.15 18.65 0.74
N PRO A 10 0.13 19.02 0.85
CA PRO A 10 0.89 18.80 2.07
C PRO A 10 0.28 19.60 3.22
N VAL A 11 0.10 18.95 4.37
CA VAL A 11 -0.37 19.60 5.59
C VAL A 11 0.82 19.84 6.51
N PHE A 12 1.40 21.04 6.41
CA PHE A 12 2.52 21.43 7.27
C PHE A 12 2.06 21.86 8.66
N SER A 13 0.95 22.58 8.78
CA SER A 13 0.35 22.97 10.07
C SER A 13 -1.16 22.95 9.94
N THR A 14 -1.84 22.52 10.99
CA THR A 14 -3.30 22.67 11.10
C THR A 14 -3.62 23.90 11.96
N ASN A 15 -4.71 24.58 11.64
CA ASN A 15 -5.24 25.66 12.46
C ASN A 15 -6.76 25.53 12.56
N LEU A 16 -7.20 24.56 13.37
CA LEU A 16 -8.62 24.27 13.55
C LEU A 16 -9.20 25.16 14.65
N PRO A 17 -10.48 25.58 14.55
CA PRO A 17 -11.19 26.31 15.59
C PRO A 17 -11.59 25.39 16.76
N LEU A 18 -10.63 24.62 17.27
CA LEU A 18 -10.78 23.67 18.38
C LEU A 18 -9.87 24.07 19.54
N GLN A 19 -10.23 23.65 20.75
CA GLN A 19 -9.49 24.01 21.95
C GLN A 19 -8.21 23.20 22.14
N GLY A 20 -7.33 23.69 23.01
CA GLY A 20 -6.19 22.92 23.51
C GLY A 20 -5.16 22.53 22.44
N ARG A 21 -5.04 23.33 21.37
CA ARG A 21 -4.06 23.10 20.29
C ARG A 21 -2.65 22.95 20.87
N ARG A 22 -2.02 21.80 20.64
CA ARG A 22 -0.60 21.56 20.93
C ARG A 22 0.09 21.10 19.66
N GLN A 23 1.16 21.77 19.28
CA GLN A 23 1.95 21.42 18.11
C GLN A 23 3.27 20.77 18.56
N GLY A 24 3.45 19.51 18.20
CA GLY A 24 4.73 18.83 18.29
C GLY A 24 5.50 18.89 16.98
N LYS A 25 6.70 18.29 16.95
CA LYS A 25 7.58 18.24 15.76
C LYS A 25 6.84 17.71 14.52
N VAL A 26 6.02 16.66 14.70
CA VAL A 26 5.36 15.92 13.59
C VAL A 26 3.84 15.85 13.74
N ARG A 27 3.29 16.19 14.90
CA ARG A 27 1.86 16.00 15.18
C ARG A 27 1.23 17.26 15.74
N ASP A 28 -0.03 17.47 15.42
CA ASP A 28 -0.87 18.48 16.06
C ASP A 28 -1.95 17.75 16.89
N LEU A 29 -2.20 18.24 18.10
CA LEU A 29 -3.21 17.71 19.01
C LEU A 29 -4.27 18.78 19.28
N TYR A 30 -5.53 18.38 19.34
CA TYR A 30 -6.64 19.24 19.77
C TYR A 30 -7.50 18.52 20.80
N GLN A 31 -8.06 19.27 21.74
CA GLN A 31 -9.07 18.74 22.64
C GLN A 31 -10.41 18.69 21.93
N LEU A 32 -11.14 17.60 22.17
CA LEU A 32 -12.50 17.40 21.71
C LEU A 32 -13.45 17.41 22.90
N ALA A 33 -14.73 17.69 22.65
CA ALA A 33 -15.76 17.52 23.67
C ALA A 33 -15.74 16.08 24.22
N PRO A 34 -15.99 15.86 25.52
CA PRO A 34 -16.13 14.50 26.06
C PRO A 34 -17.18 13.68 25.30
N ASP A 35 -17.04 12.36 25.31
CA ASP A 35 -18.06 11.47 24.76
C ASP A 35 -19.30 11.44 25.67
N SER A 36 -20.37 10.80 25.19
CA SER A 36 -21.63 10.64 25.92
C SER A 36 -21.49 9.96 27.28
N ASP A 37 -20.45 9.13 27.48
CA ASP A 37 -20.12 8.49 28.76
C ASP A 37 -19.18 9.33 29.65
N GLY A 38 -18.84 10.56 29.22
CA GLY A 38 -17.91 11.46 29.91
C GLY A 38 -16.43 11.18 29.61
N THR A 39 -16.10 10.26 28.70
CA THR A 39 -14.72 9.98 28.30
C THR A 39 -14.09 11.23 27.67
N ALA A 40 -12.99 11.72 28.24
CA ALA A 40 -12.23 12.81 27.65
C ALA A 40 -11.55 12.37 26.33
N ARG A 41 -11.66 13.18 25.28
CA ARG A 41 -11.17 12.87 23.93
C ARG A 41 -10.17 13.90 23.43
N LEU A 42 -9.25 13.46 22.58
CA LEU A 42 -8.38 14.31 21.79
C LEU A 42 -8.37 13.88 20.32
N LEU A 43 -8.13 14.85 19.45
CA LEU A 43 -7.81 14.63 18.04
C LEU A 43 -6.29 14.65 17.89
N VAL A 44 -5.73 13.56 17.37
CA VAL A 44 -4.31 13.49 16.98
C VAL A 44 -4.23 13.57 15.45
N ILE A 45 -3.40 14.47 14.94
CA ILE A 45 -3.19 14.68 13.51
C ILE A 45 -1.72 14.51 13.19
N ALA A 46 -1.37 13.52 12.36
CA ALA A 46 -0.03 13.38 11.81
C ALA A 46 0.16 14.34 10.65
N SER A 47 1.09 15.30 10.78
CA SER A 47 1.40 16.26 9.72
C SER A 47 2.41 15.70 8.73
N ASP A 48 2.62 16.44 7.64
CA ASP A 48 3.67 16.17 6.66
C ASP A 48 5.03 16.75 7.06
N ARG A 49 5.14 17.27 8.29
CA ARG A 49 6.43 17.72 8.85
C ARG A 49 7.33 16.51 9.09
N ILE A 50 8.62 16.70 8.82
CA ILE A 50 9.67 15.74 9.17
C ILE A 50 10.76 16.48 9.95
N SER A 51 11.37 15.78 10.91
CA SER A 51 12.43 16.35 11.73
C SER A 51 13.65 15.45 11.78
N ALA A 52 14.82 16.07 11.83
CA ALA A 52 16.11 15.42 12.01
C ALA A 52 17.01 16.31 12.88
N PHE A 53 17.78 15.69 13.77
CA PHE A 53 18.59 16.42 14.77
C PHE A 53 17.77 17.45 15.56
N ASP A 54 16.54 17.08 15.91
CA ASP A 54 15.54 17.91 16.60
C ASP A 54 15.06 19.17 15.88
N ILE A 55 15.45 19.36 14.64
CA ILE A 55 15.02 20.48 13.80
C ILE A 55 13.97 19.99 12.81
N VAL A 56 12.84 20.69 12.74
CA VAL A 56 11.80 20.46 11.73
C VAL A 56 12.27 21.06 10.41
N MET A 57 12.25 20.27 9.34
CA MET A 57 12.63 20.75 8.01
C MET A 57 11.52 21.69 7.47
N PRO A 58 11.88 22.77 6.75
CA PRO A 58 10.90 23.70 6.19
C PRO A 58 10.04 23.06 5.09
N THR A 59 10.59 22.08 4.37
CA THR A 59 9.90 21.38 3.29
C THR A 59 9.02 20.23 3.81
N PRO A 60 7.71 20.20 3.53
CA PRO A 60 6.85 19.07 3.89
C PRO A 60 7.12 17.84 3.03
N VAL A 61 6.99 16.67 3.63
CA VAL A 61 6.96 15.38 2.93
C VAL A 61 5.51 15.00 2.67
N ALA A 62 4.95 15.44 1.54
CA ALA A 62 3.53 15.25 1.21
C ALA A 62 3.08 13.78 1.35
N GLY A 63 1.93 13.56 1.99
CA GLY A 63 1.35 12.24 2.19
C GLY A 63 1.95 11.44 3.37
N LYS A 64 3.07 11.88 3.94
CA LYS A 64 3.73 11.25 5.10
C LYS A 64 2.76 11.07 6.27
N GLY A 65 2.02 12.12 6.64
CA GLY A 65 1.12 12.08 7.79
C GLY A 65 0.09 10.95 7.67
N SER A 66 -0.49 10.79 6.48
CA SER A 66 -1.46 9.73 6.21
C SER A 66 -0.85 8.32 6.28
N ILE A 67 0.41 8.16 5.86
CA ILE A 67 1.13 6.88 5.94
C ILE A 67 1.42 6.52 7.41
N LEU A 68 1.90 7.48 8.21
CA LEU A 68 2.17 7.24 9.63
C LEU A 68 0.89 6.90 10.41
N THR A 69 -0.21 7.56 10.11
CA THR A 69 -1.52 7.24 10.69
C THR A 69 -1.97 5.85 10.29
N ALA A 70 -1.88 5.48 9.00
CA ALA A 70 -2.26 4.15 8.54
C ALA A 70 -1.44 3.03 9.21
N LEU A 71 -0.12 3.21 9.32
CA LEU A 71 0.77 2.29 10.03
C LEU A 71 0.40 2.14 11.51
N SER A 72 0.26 3.26 12.23
CA SER A 72 -0.05 3.26 13.67
C SER A 72 -1.38 2.57 13.94
N LEU A 73 -2.40 2.93 13.17
CA LEU A 73 -3.72 2.32 13.24
C LEU A 73 -3.63 0.80 13.02
N GLY A 74 -2.94 0.36 11.97
CA GLY A 74 -2.74 -1.06 11.69
C GLY A 74 -2.03 -1.80 12.84
N TRP A 75 -1.02 -1.17 13.44
CA TRP A 75 -0.33 -1.72 14.60
C TRP A 75 -1.20 -1.78 15.86
N PHE A 76 -1.98 -0.74 16.15
CA PHE A 76 -2.93 -0.77 17.26
C PHE A 76 -3.93 -1.91 17.11
N ALA A 77 -4.52 -2.06 15.92
CA ALA A 77 -5.42 -3.18 15.63
C ALA A 77 -4.73 -4.54 15.79
N PHE A 78 -3.51 -4.67 15.26
CA PHE A 78 -2.71 -5.89 15.35
C PHE A 78 -2.41 -6.31 16.79
N LEU A 79 -2.03 -5.35 17.65
CA LEU A 79 -1.70 -5.58 19.06
C LEU A 79 -2.97 -5.86 19.89
N ARG A 80 -4.04 -5.10 19.64
CA ARG A 80 -5.35 -5.27 20.29
C ARG A 80 -5.94 -6.65 20.00
N ALA A 81 -5.87 -7.12 18.76
CA ALA A 81 -6.32 -8.46 18.36
C ALA A 81 -5.58 -9.60 19.08
N ARG A 82 -4.42 -9.33 19.67
CA ARG A 82 -3.60 -10.29 20.44
C ARG A 82 -3.69 -10.09 21.94
N GLY A 83 -4.49 -9.13 22.41
CA GLY A 83 -4.65 -8.84 23.83
C GLY A 83 -3.36 -8.39 24.53
N ILE A 84 -2.40 -7.83 23.79
CA ILE A 84 -1.08 -7.46 24.34
C ILE A 84 -1.18 -6.22 25.22
N VAL A 85 -1.91 -5.20 24.75
CA VAL A 85 -1.99 -3.90 25.40
C VAL A 85 -3.29 -3.20 25.04
N LYS A 86 -3.81 -2.40 25.97
CA LYS A 86 -4.89 -1.44 25.69
C LYS A 86 -4.30 -0.18 25.09
N ASP A 87 -5.01 0.44 24.16
CA ASP A 87 -4.54 1.63 23.47
C ASP A 87 -5.57 2.77 23.56
N HIS A 88 -5.12 3.98 23.26
CA HIS A 88 -5.99 5.14 23.35
C HIS A 88 -6.92 5.34 22.15
N VAL A 89 -6.84 4.56 21.06
CA VAL A 89 -7.54 4.87 19.82
C VAL A 89 -9.01 4.49 19.94
N LEU A 90 -9.88 5.50 19.85
CA LEU A 90 -11.33 5.34 19.80
C LEU A 90 -11.80 5.09 18.37
N GLN A 91 -11.36 5.93 17.43
CA GLN A 91 -11.72 5.79 16.02
C GLN A 91 -10.66 6.38 15.07
N ALA A 92 -10.66 5.87 13.84
CA ALA A 92 -9.91 6.46 12.73
C ALA A 92 -10.72 7.57 12.05
N GLY A 93 -10.08 8.71 11.79
CA GLY A 93 -10.70 9.84 11.10
C GLY A 93 -11.76 10.58 11.93
N ILE A 94 -12.55 11.40 11.22
CA ILE A 94 -13.39 12.46 11.82
C ILE A 94 -14.90 12.15 11.80
N GLY A 95 -15.32 11.05 11.18
CA GLY A 95 -16.74 10.76 10.97
C GLY A 95 -17.50 10.53 12.27
N GLY A 96 -18.76 10.99 12.33
CA GLY A 96 -19.64 10.82 13.48
C GLY A 96 -19.37 11.75 14.66
N ILE A 97 -18.48 12.74 14.50
CA ILE A 97 -18.18 13.73 15.55
C ILE A 97 -18.64 15.11 15.10
N ALA A 98 -19.73 15.59 15.71
CA ALA A 98 -20.41 16.82 15.30
C ALA A 98 -19.49 18.05 15.18
N GLU A 99 -18.59 18.27 16.15
CA GLU A 99 -17.65 19.41 16.10
C GLU A 99 -16.59 19.31 15.00
N LEU A 100 -16.27 18.09 14.53
CA LEU A 100 -15.36 17.88 13.40
C LEU A 100 -16.08 17.89 12.05
N GLU A 101 -17.34 17.42 12.01
CA GLU A 101 -18.19 17.49 10.82
C GLU A 101 -18.65 18.92 10.51
N ALA A 102 -18.75 19.77 11.54
CA ALA A 102 -19.06 21.20 11.42
C ALA A 102 -17.90 22.05 10.87
N LEU A 103 -16.69 21.50 10.78
CA LEU A 103 -15.54 22.20 10.18
C LEU A 103 -15.79 22.47 8.70
N ASP A 104 -15.27 23.59 8.20
CA ASP A 104 -15.35 23.89 6.78
C ASP A 104 -14.66 22.81 5.93
N PRO A 105 -15.06 22.62 4.66
CA PRO A 105 -14.54 21.55 3.82
C PRO A 105 -13.00 21.56 3.67
N THR A 106 -12.37 22.73 3.69
CA THR A 106 -10.91 22.86 3.54
C THR A 106 -10.20 22.36 4.78
N MET A 107 -10.69 22.72 5.97
CA MET A 107 -10.18 22.19 7.24
C MET A 107 -10.40 20.68 7.34
N ARG A 108 -11.58 20.17 6.96
CA ARG A 108 -11.84 18.72 6.94
C ARG A 108 -10.91 17.98 6.00
N ALA A 109 -10.59 18.56 4.84
CA ALA A 109 -9.64 17.97 3.90
C ALA A 109 -8.24 17.79 4.50
N GLN A 110 -7.82 18.68 5.42
CA GLN A 110 -6.55 18.52 6.15
C GLN A 110 -6.55 17.32 7.09
N LEU A 111 -7.71 16.80 7.51
CA LEU A 111 -7.81 15.71 8.49
C LEU A 111 -7.91 14.34 7.82
N THR A 112 -8.35 14.31 6.57
CA THR A 112 -8.62 13.07 5.84
C THR A 112 -7.41 12.16 5.79
N GLY A 113 -7.57 10.98 6.40
CA GLY A 113 -6.59 9.90 6.33
C GLY A 113 -5.35 10.04 7.21
N ARG A 114 -5.21 11.14 7.96
CA ARG A 114 -4.07 11.46 8.81
C ARG A 114 -4.44 11.79 10.26
N SER A 115 -5.69 11.53 10.63
CA SER A 115 -6.25 11.84 11.95
C SER A 115 -6.77 10.59 12.64
N MET A 116 -6.64 10.59 13.97
CA MET A 116 -7.23 9.61 14.88
C MET A 116 -7.82 10.32 16.09
N VAL A 117 -8.96 9.83 16.54
CA VAL A 117 -9.62 10.33 17.75
C VAL A 117 -9.29 9.35 18.86
N CYS A 118 -8.78 9.88 19.96
CA CYS A 118 -8.18 9.10 21.02
C CYS A 118 -8.73 9.49 22.39
N ARG A 119 -8.74 8.55 23.33
CA ARG A 119 -8.94 8.80 24.76
C ARG A 119 -7.80 9.67 25.28
N ALA A 120 -8.15 10.70 26.04
CA ALA A 120 -7.15 11.47 26.76
C ALA A 120 -6.54 10.63 27.90
N ALA A 121 -5.25 10.82 28.11
CA ALA A 121 -4.49 10.12 29.13
C ALA A 121 -3.46 11.06 29.76
N LYS A 122 -3.14 10.84 31.04
CA LYS A 122 -1.97 11.44 31.68
C LYS A 122 -0.73 10.69 31.20
N VAL A 123 -0.02 11.28 30.25
CA VAL A 123 1.21 10.72 29.66
C VAL A 123 2.28 10.59 30.73
N ILE A 124 2.85 9.39 30.84
CA ILE A 124 3.99 9.11 31.69
C ILE A 124 5.22 9.70 31.00
N GLN A 125 5.99 10.53 31.71
CA GLN A 125 7.16 11.23 31.16
C GLN A 125 8.39 10.32 31.03
N ILE A 126 8.21 9.12 30.48
CA ILE A 126 9.24 8.14 30.18
C ILE A 126 9.02 7.63 28.77
N GLU A 127 10.04 7.79 27.94
CA GLU A 127 10.11 7.16 26.63
C GLU A 127 10.58 5.72 26.78
N CYS A 128 9.71 4.80 26.35
CA CYS A 128 9.93 3.38 26.52
C CYS A 128 10.57 2.80 25.25
N VAL A 129 11.90 2.72 25.22
CA VAL A 129 12.63 2.22 24.04
C VAL A 129 12.93 0.73 24.17
N ALA A 130 12.60 -0.04 23.14
CA ALA A 130 13.03 -1.42 22.96
C ALA A 130 14.09 -1.51 21.87
N ARG A 131 15.12 -2.32 22.09
CA ARG A 131 16.20 -2.56 21.12
C ARG A 131 16.43 -4.05 20.97
N GLY A 132 16.37 -4.57 19.74
CA GLY A 132 16.85 -5.92 19.44
C GLY A 132 18.10 -5.94 18.58
N TYR A 133 18.59 -4.77 18.15
CA TYR A 133 19.83 -4.61 17.41
C TYR A 133 20.64 -3.43 17.94
N LEU A 134 21.96 -3.53 17.82
CA LEU A 134 22.89 -2.56 18.38
C LEU A 134 23.19 -1.44 17.36
N ALA A 135 22.37 -0.39 17.34
CA ALA A 135 22.48 0.72 16.41
C ALA A 135 22.36 2.10 17.09
N GLY A 136 22.77 3.16 16.39
CA GLY A 136 22.63 4.54 16.84
C GLY A 136 23.32 4.84 18.17
N SER A 137 22.65 5.55 19.08
CA SER A 137 23.20 5.91 20.39
C SER A 137 23.57 4.69 21.25
N GLY A 138 22.84 3.58 21.15
CA GLY A 138 23.19 2.35 21.85
C GLY A 138 24.51 1.75 21.37
N TRP A 139 24.80 1.80 20.06
CA TRP A 139 26.10 1.39 19.54
C TRP A 139 27.24 2.28 20.04
N ASN A 140 27.02 3.59 20.10
CA ASN A 140 28.02 4.54 20.59
C ASN A 140 28.38 4.30 22.06
N GLU A 141 27.39 4.06 22.93
CA GLU A 141 27.63 3.73 24.34
C GLU A 141 28.35 2.39 24.49
N TYR A 142 27.91 1.36 23.77
CA TYR A 142 28.52 0.04 23.84
C TYR A 142 29.99 0.06 23.41
N ARG A 143 30.33 0.82 22.37
CA ARG A 143 31.72 1.01 21.96
C ARG A 143 32.58 1.68 23.03
N ALA A 144 32.01 2.61 23.80
CA ALA A 144 32.73 3.33 24.83
C ALA A 144 32.91 2.47 26.10
N ASN A 145 31.83 1.81 26.54
CA ASN A 145 31.73 1.27 27.89
C ASN A 145 31.32 -0.22 27.96
N GLY A 146 30.97 -0.84 26.82
CA GLY A 146 30.41 -2.20 26.79
C GLY A 146 28.97 -2.31 27.31
N THR A 147 28.29 -1.18 27.49
CA THR A 147 26.92 -1.10 28.03
C THR A 147 25.96 -0.41 27.08
N VAL A 148 24.66 -0.61 27.30
CA VAL A 148 23.60 0.24 26.75
C VAL A 148 22.62 0.60 27.86
N CYS A 149 22.47 1.88 28.16
CA CYS A 149 21.70 2.37 29.30
C CYS A 149 22.11 1.69 30.62
N GLY A 150 23.42 1.48 30.81
CA GLY A 150 23.98 0.78 31.98
C GLY A 150 23.81 -0.75 31.97
N ILE A 151 23.13 -1.33 30.99
CA ILE A 151 23.01 -2.80 30.83
C ILE A 151 24.28 -3.31 30.16
N ALA A 152 25.03 -4.18 30.85
CA ALA A 152 26.22 -4.82 30.27
C ALA A 152 25.80 -5.79 29.15
N LEU A 153 26.45 -5.66 27.98
CA LEU A 153 26.23 -6.55 26.84
C LEU A 153 27.44 -7.48 26.62
N PRO A 154 27.27 -8.63 25.95
CA PRO A 154 28.39 -9.52 25.60
C PRO A 154 29.50 -8.77 24.87
N LYS A 155 30.76 -9.17 25.07
CA LYS A 155 31.91 -8.58 24.36
C LYS A 155 31.92 -9.01 22.88
N GLY A 156 32.46 -8.14 22.03
CA GLY A 156 32.72 -8.45 20.62
C GLY A 156 31.52 -8.24 19.68
N LEU A 157 30.43 -7.62 20.14
CA LEU A 157 29.31 -7.24 19.26
C LEU A 157 29.75 -6.18 18.26
N ARG A 158 29.20 -6.26 17.05
CA ARG A 158 29.46 -5.34 15.94
C ARG A 158 28.29 -4.35 15.76
N GLN A 159 28.54 -3.31 14.98
CA GLN A 159 27.50 -2.34 14.60
C GLN A 159 26.33 -3.03 13.92
N CYS A 160 25.12 -2.65 14.29
CA CYS A 160 23.86 -3.22 13.80
C CYS A 160 23.73 -4.73 14.04
N GLU A 161 24.53 -5.34 14.92
CA GLU A 161 24.37 -6.76 15.26
C GLU A 161 23.12 -7.00 16.09
N GLN A 162 22.46 -8.14 15.84
CA GLN A 162 21.30 -8.56 16.63
C GLN A 162 21.75 -8.86 18.06
N LEU A 163 21.02 -8.33 19.04
CA LEU A 163 21.24 -8.64 20.45
C LEU A 163 20.76 -10.06 20.76
N PRO A 164 21.39 -10.77 21.72
CA PRO A 164 20.91 -12.09 22.15
C PRO A 164 19.45 -12.08 22.59
N GLU A 165 19.07 -11.04 23.32
CA GLU A 165 17.70 -10.77 23.74
C GLU A 165 17.40 -9.28 23.58
N PRO A 166 16.14 -8.89 23.27
CA PRO A 166 15.76 -7.50 23.24
C PRO A 166 15.88 -6.86 24.63
N ILE A 167 16.43 -5.64 24.68
CA ILE A 167 16.61 -4.88 25.92
C ILE A 167 15.68 -3.68 25.98
N PHE A 168 15.32 -3.29 27.20
CA PHE A 168 14.53 -2.10 27.50
C PHE A 168 15.46 -0.98 27.98
N THR A 169 15.43 0.17 27.31
CA THR A 169 16.30 1.31 27.61
C THR A 169 15.45 2.57 27.78
N PRO A 170 15.01 2.93 28.99
CA PRO A 170 14.15 4.10 29.17
C PRO A 170 14.93 5.40 28.92
N ALA A 171 14.22 6.41 28.43
CA ALA A 171 14.75 7.77 28.25
C ALA A 171 13.76 8.81 28.78
N ILE A 172 14.27 9.98 29.15
CA ILE A 172 13.45 11.13 29.57
C ILE A 172 13.52 12.19 28.48
N LYS A 173 12.36 12.76 28.12
CA LYS A 173 12.29 13.92 27.22
C LYS A 173 12.89 15.14 27.91
N ALA A 174 13.99 15.67 27.39
CA ALA A 174 14.49 16.96 27.82
C ALA A 174 13.54 18.08 27.33
N GLU A 175 13.30 19.11 28.17
CA GLU A 175 12.49 20.28 27.77
C GLU A 175 13.12 21.05 26.58
N THR A 176 14.44 20.94 26.44
CA THR A 176 15.23 21.39 25.28
C THR A 176 16.36 20.39 25.03
N GLY A 177 16.55 19.94 23.78
CA GLY A 177 17.61 19.00 23.39
C GLY A 177 17.14 17.59 23.03
N HIS A 178 18.07 16.62 23.07
CA HIS A 178 17.85 15.21 22.74
C HIS A 178 17.28 14.43 23.92
N ASP A 179 16.53 13.36 23.64
CA ASP A 179 16.09 12.41 24.68
C ASP A 179 17.31 11.79 25.38
N GLU A 180 17.36 11.85 26.70
CA GLU A 180 18.48 11.35 27.50
C GLU A 180 18.14 9.97 28.06
N ASN A 181 19.00 8.97 27.80
CA ASN A 181 18.88 7.65 28.41
C ASN A 181 18.98 7.79 29.94
N VAL A 182 18.05 7.17 30.66
CA VAL A 182 18.03 7.12 32.12
C VAL A 182 18.13 5.66 32.56
N SER A 183 18.85 5.37 33.65
CA SER A 183 18.86 4.02 34.20
C SER A 183 17.46 3.58 34.60
N PHE A 184 17.23 2.26 34.63
CA PHE A 184 15.95 1.71 35.07
C PHE A 184 15.58 2.20 36.48
N ASP A 185 16.53 2.20 37.41
CA ASP A 185 16.32 2.67 38.78
C ASP A 185 16.03 4.17 38.85
N GLY A 186 16.69 4.97 38.01
CA GLY A 186 16.43 6.41 37.89
C GLY A 186 15.02 6.68 37.38
N ALA A 187 14.57 5.97 36.35
CA ALA A 187 13.19 6.05 35.87
C ALA A 187 12.18 5.55 36.91
N ALA A 188 12.51 4.47 37.64
CA ALA A 188 11.66 3.91 38.69
C ALA A 188 11.49 4.86 39.88
N ALA A 189 12.51 5.67 40.19
CA ALA A 189 12.39 6.72 41.20
C ALA A 189 11.38 7.82 40.80
N LEU A 190 11.18 8.06 39.49
CA LEU A 190 10.26 9.10 38.99
C LEU A 190 8.80 8.63 38.91
N VAL A 191 8.56 7.39 38.47
CA VAL A 191 7.20 6.90 38.16
C VAL A 191 6.76 5.70 39.01
N GLY A 192 7.63 5.23 39.91
CA GLY A 192 7.42 4.07 40.77
C GLY A 192 7.89 2.75 40.13
N GLY A 193 8.49 1.88 40.95
CA GLY A 193 9.04 0.60 40.50
C GLY A 193 8.00 -0.33 39.85
N ALA A 194 6.81 -0.44 40.44
CA ALA A 194 5.74 -1.27 39.88
C ALA A 194 5.27 -0.79 38.49
N THR A 195 5.21 0.53 38.29
CA THR A 195 4.90 1.12 36.98
C THR A 195 6.01 0.84 35.97
N MET A 196 7.26 1.05 36.34
CA MET A 196 8.40 0.78 35.44
C MET A 196 8.49 -0.68 35.02
N GLU A 197 8.20 -1.62 35.92
CA GLU A 197 8.13 -3.04 35.58
C GLU A 197 7.03 -3.35 34.55
N ARG A 198 5.84 -2.76 34.73
CA ARG A 198 4.75 -2.86 33.73
C ARG A 198 5.16 -2.27 32.39
N LEU A 199 5.81 -1.11 32.38
CA LEU A 199 6.30 -0.45 31.16
C LEU A 199 7.34 -1.30 30.43
N ARG A 200 8.33 -1.85 31.15
CA ARG A 200 9.34 -2.76 30.60
C ARG A 200 8.69 -3.99 29.98
N ALA A 201 7.82 -4.67 30.73
CA ALA A 201 7.16 -5.89 30.26
C ALA A 201 6.32 -5.66 29.01
N LEU A 202 5.49 -4.59 28.98
CA LEU A 202 4.69 -4.25 27.81
C LEU A 202 5.56 -3.87 26.62
N THR A 203 6.58 -3.05 26.82
CA THR A 203 7.48 -2.58 25.77
C THR A 203 8.18 -3.75 25.07
N LEU A 204 8.76 -4.68 25.84
CA LEU A 204 9.43 -5.85 25.27
C LEU A 204 8.44 -6.83 24.62
N SER A 205 7.24 -6.99 25.17
CA SER A 205 6.18 -7.83 24.59
C SER A 205 5.68 -7.29 23.25
N ILE A 206 5.40 -5.98 23.17
CA ILE A 206 5.00 -5.29 21.94
C ILE A 206 6.13 -5.39 20.91
N TYR A 207 7.36 -5.03 21.28
CA TYR A 207 8.51 -5.08 20.40
C TYR A 207 8.73 -6.48 19.83
N THR A 208 8.77 -7.51 20.68
CA THR A 208 9.03 -8.89 20.26
C THR A 208 7.96 -9.37 19.27
N THR A 209 6.69 -9.04 19.53
CA THR A 209 5.58 -9.42 18.66
C THR A 209 5.66 -8.68 17.32
N ALA A 210 5.90 -7.36 17.34
CA ALA A 210 6.01 -6.54 16.14
C ALA A 210 7.24 -6.92 15.30
N ALA A 211 8.39 -7.16 15.93
CA ALA A 211 9.63 -7.56 15.27
C ALA A 211 9.49 -8.90 14.56
N ARG A 212 8.79 -9.88 15.17
CA ARG A 212 8.47 -11.14 14.50
C ARG A 212 7.60 -10.93 13.27
N HIS A 213 6.49 -10.20 13.41
CA HIS A 213 5.57 -9.92 12.30
C HIS A 213 6.26 -9.20 11.13
N ALA A 214 7.11 -8.23 11.44
CA ALA A 214 7.92 -7.52 10.45
C ALA A 214 8.90 -8.47 9.75
N ARG A 215 9.59 -9.32 10.52
CA ARG A 215 10.61 -10.25 9.99
C ARG A 215 10.02 -11.27 9.02
N ASP A 216 8.84 -11.81 9.35
CA ASP A 216 8.10 -12.73 8.48
C ASP A 216 7.72 -12.10 7.12
N ARG A 217 7.81 -10.77 7.02
CA ARG A 217 7.53 -9.95 5.83
C ARG A 217 8.77 -9.30 5.22
N GLY A 218 9.95 -9.79 5.58
CA GLY A 218 11.22 -9.30 5.03
C GLY A 218 11.61 -7.89 5.52
N VAL A 219 11.16 -7.50 6.70
CA VAL A 219 11.52 -6.23 7.37
C VAL A 219 12.09 -6.51 8.76
N ILE A 220 13.25 -5.96 9.09
CA ILE A 220 13.83 -6.02 10.43
C ILE A 220 13.40 -4.78 11.21
N LEU A 221 12.77 -4.96 12.37
CA LEU A 221 12.56 -3.90 13.36
C LEU A 221 13.76 -3.86 14.32
N ALA A 222 14.66 -2.90 14.13
CA ALA A 222 15.91 -2.82 14.90
C ALA A 222 15.70 -2.33 16.32
N ASP A 223 14.99 -1.20 16.44
CA ASP A 223 14.60 -0.56 17.68
C ASP A 223 13.33 0.28 17.46
N THR A 224 12.62 0.58 18.54
CA THR A 224 11.41 1.41 18.53
C THR A 224 11.19 2.08 19.88
N LYS A 225 10.40 3.15 19.88
CA LYS A 225 9.99 3.90 21.06
C LYS A 225 8.47 3.87 21.21
N PHE A 226 8.02 3.70 22.45
CA PHE A 226 6.63 3.81 22.86
C PHE A 226 6.42 4.90 23.91
N GLU A 227 5.22 5.48 23.91
CA GLU A 227 4.72 6.31 24.99
C GLU A 227 3.52 5.62 25.63
N PHE A 228 3.41 5.77 26.95
CA PHE A 228 2.29 5.22 27.72
C PHE A 228 1.63 6.34 28.55
N GLY A 229 0.35 6.15 28.85
CA GLY A 229 -0.39 7.08 29.68
C GLY A 229 -1.44 6.38 30.52
N PHE A 230 -1.77 6.99 31.66
CA PHE A 230 -2.87 6.54 32.49
C PHE A 230 -4.19 7.14 31.98
N ALA A 231 -5.20 6.30 31.76
CA ALA A 231 -6.52 6.75 31.34
C ALA A 231 -7.12 7.70 32.39
N LEU A 232 -7.93 8.66 31.96
CA LEU A 232 -8.59 9.60 32.86
C LEU A 232 -10.01 9.13 33.22
N ASP A 233 -10.43 9.36 34.46
CA ASP A 233 -11.83 9.24 34.87
C ASP A 233 -12.67 10.42 34.38
N THR A 234 -13.99 10.39 34.63
CA THR A 234 -14.92 11.46 34.21
C THR A 234 -14.66 12.80 34.91
N ALA A 235 -13.87 12.82 35.99
CA ALA A 235 -13.41 14.05 36.66
C ALA A 235 -12.02 14.51 36.16
N GLY A 236 -11.45 13.84 35.15
CA GLY A 236 -10.13 14.16 34.58
C GLY A 236 -8.95 13.67 35.42
N ARG A 237 -9.18 12.78 36.40
CA ARG A 237 -8.12 12.23 37.26
C ARG A 237 -7.56 10.94 36.67
N PRO A 238 -6.24 10.70 36.74
CA PRO A 238 -5.64 9.46 36.26
C PRO A 238 -6.14 8.24 37.03
N THR A 239 -6.40 7.16 36.29
CA THR A 239 -6.73 5.82 36.80
C THR A 239 -5.51 4.90 36.70
N ASP A 240 -5.59 3.67 37.23
CA ASP A 240 -4.52 2.67 37.09
C ASP A 240 -4.51 1.95 35.72
N GLU A 241 -5.47 2.29 34.83
CA GLU A 241 -5.55 1.76 33.48
C GLU A 241 -4.45 2.38 32.61
N LEU A 242 -3.47 1.56 32.26
CA LEU A 242 -2.34 1.94 31.42
C LEU A 242 -2.71 1.74 29.95
N LEU A 243 -2.53 2.78 29.14
CA LEU A 243 -2.78 2.80 27.70
C LEU A 243 -1.47 3.02 26.95
N LEU A 244 -1.31 2.30 25.84
CA LEU A 244 -0.36 2.66 24.78
C LEU A 244 -0.90 3.91 24.07
N VAL A 245 -0.08 4.96 24.01
CA VAL A 245 -0.49 6.27 23.48
C VAL A 245 0.46 6.74 22.37
N ASP A 246 0.10 7.89 21.80
CA ASP A 246 0.70 8.52 20.62
C ASP A 246 0.61 7.66 19.34
N GLU A 247 1.51 7.85 18.40
CA GLU A 247 1.69 6.96 17.25
C GLU A 247 2.64 5.81 17.61
N VAL A 248 2.52 4.65 16.96
CA VAL A 248 3.31 3.47 17.33
C VAL A 248 3.88 2.79 16.10
N LEU A 249 5.13 2.33 16.23
CA LEU A 249 5.80 1.46 15.25
C LEU A 249 5.89 2.06 13.83
N THR A 250 5.98 3.39 13.75
CA THR A 250 6.10 4.12 12.47
C THR A 250 7.58 4.32 12.10
N PRO A 251 7.91 4.60 10.82
CA PRO A 251 9.25 5.02 10.40
C PRO A 251 9.77 6.31 11.06
N ASP A 252 8.91 7.07 11.74
CA ASP A 252 9.34 8.26 12.50
C ASP A 252 9.78 7.91 13.94
N SER A 253 9.25 6.82 14.51
CA SER A 253 9.54 6.35 15.88
C SER A 253 10.30 5.02 15.96
N SER A 254 10.54 4.36 14.82
CA SER A 254 11.10 3.02 14.73
C SER A 254 12.14 2.92 13.62
N ARG A 255 13.17 2.12 13.86
CA ARG A 255 14.19 1.83 12.87
C ARG A 255 13.86 0.53 12.15
N TYR A 256 13.59 0.62 10.85
CA TYR A 256 13.24 -0.51 10.01
C TYR A 256 14.25 -0.72 8.89
N TRP A 257 14.70 -1.95 8.70
CA TRP A 257 15.65 -2.32 7.64
C TRP A 257 15.07 -3.38 6.71
N PRO A 258 15.38 -3.36 5.41
CA PRO A 258 15.10 -4.47 4.51
C PRO A 258 15.92 -5.69 4.93
N ALA A 259 15.25 -6.79 5.26
CA ALA A 259 15.92 -8.00 5.76
C ALA A 259 16.87 -8.61 4.70
N ASP A 260 16.55 -8.43 3.42
CA ASP A 260 17.30 -8.92 2.27
C ASP A 260 18.64 -8.21 2.05
N LEU A 261 18.84 -7.02 2.63
CA LEU A 261 20.08 -6.23 2.50
C LEU A 261 20.89 -6.13 3.79
N TYR A 262 20.39 -6.74 4.87
CA TYR A 262 20.96 -6.65 6.20
C TYR A 262 22.30 -7.38 6.31
N VAL A 263 23.32 -6.67 6.81
CA VAL A 263 24.65 -7.25 7.10
C VAL A 263 25.23 -6.60 8.36
N ALA A 264 25.48 -7.39 9.40
CA ALA A 264 26.11 -6.92 10.64
C ALA A 264 27.53 -6.36 10.40
N GLY A 265 27.92 -5.36 11.19
CA GLY A 265 29.23 -4.70 11.12
C GLY A 265 29.28 -3.44 10.26
N ARG A 266 28.14 -2.96 9.75
CA ARG A 266 28.03 -1.70 8.99
C ARG A 266 26.69 -1.00 9.25
N ASP A 267 26.54 0.21 8.74
CA ASP A 267 25.23 0.84 8.65
C ASP A 267 24.32 0.14 7.64
N GLN A 268 23.01 0.25 7.87
CA GLN A 268 21.99 -0.42 7.08
C GLN A 268 21.20 0.57 6.22
N PRO A 269 20.77 0.18 5.01
CA PRO A 269 19.64 0.83 4.36
C PRO A 269 18.43 0.84 5.30
N SER A 270 17.64 1.89 5.27
CA SER A 270 16.54 2.09 6.23
C SER A 270 15.28 2.57 5.55
N PHE A 271 14.13 2.16 6.08
CA PHE A 271 12.85 2.74 5.71
C PHE A 271 12.52 4.01 6.52
N ASP A 272 13.27 4.27 7.59
CA ASP A 272 13.06 5.38 8.53
C ASP A 272 13.85 6.64 8.18
N LYS A 273 13.75 7.64 9.08
CA LYS A 273 14.41 8.94 8.99
C LYS A 273 15.93 8.89 8.81
N GLN A 274 16.59 7.75 9.03
CA GLN A 274 18.03 7.61 8.81
C GLN A 274 18.45 7.95 7.37
N PHE A 275 17.60 7.70 6.37
CA PHE A 275 17.86 8.16 4.99
C PHE A 275 18.03 9.69 4.92
N LEU A 276 17.05 10.45 5.46
CA LEU A 276 17.11 11.91 5.51
C LEU A 276 18.30 12.40 6.36
N ARG A 277 18.57 11.74 7.49
CA ARG A 277 19.71 12.07 8.35
C ARG A 277 21.05 11.93 7.61
N ASN A 278 21.22 10.86 6.82
CA ASN A 278 22.44 10.65 6.05
C ASN A 278 22.64 11.77 5.03
N TRP A 279 21.60 12.13 4.28
CA TRP A 279 21.66 13.26 3.34
C TRP A 279 21.99 14.59 4.04
N LEU A 280 21.37 14.86 5.20
CA LEU A 280 21.69 16.06 5.98
C LEU A 280 23.13 16.06 6.50
N LEU A 281 23.69 14.90 6.85
CA LEU A 281 25.08 14.78 7.27
C LEU A 281 26.06 15.09 6.12
N GLU A 282 25.68 14.83 4.86
CA GLU A 282 26.46 15.26 3.70
C GLU A 282 26.54 16.80 3.61
N LEU A 283 25.43 17.50 3.88
CA LEU A 283 25.44 18.97 3.97
C LEU A 283 26.30 19.50 5.12
N VAL A 284 26.29 18.81 6.26
CA VAL A 284 27.16 19.14 7.40
C VAL A 284 28.63 18.93 7.04
N ALA A 285 28.96 17.81 6.39
CA ALA A 285 30.31 17.52 5.92
C ALA A 285 30.79 18.57 4.89
N ALA A 286 29.90 19.03 4.03
CA ALA A 286 30.14 20.12 3.08
C ALA A 286 30.16 21.52 3.72
N LYS A 287 29.96 21.63 5.05
CA LYS A 287 29.86 22.89 5.81
C LYS A 287 28.75 23.83 5.29
N SER A 288 27.74 23.28 4.61
CA SER A 288 26.58 24.02 4.11
C SER A 288 25.45 24.11 5.12
N TRP A 289 25.52 23.32 6.21
CA TRP A 289 24.60 23.39 7.34
C TRP A 289 25.30 22.97 8.63
N ASN A 290 24.97 23.60 9.76
CA ASN A 290 25.64 23.40 11.05
C ASN A 290 24.77 22.67 12.09
N LYS A 291 23.63 22.10 11.67
CA LYS A 291 22.61 21.50 12.55
C LYS A 291 21.91 22.52 13.46
N GLU A 292 21.77 23.76 13.00
CA GLU A 292 20.94 24.77 13.66
C GLU A 292 19.73 25.14 12.79
N ALA A 293 18.70 25.69 13.42
CA ALA A 293 17.50 26.15 12.71
C ALA A 293 17.75 27.48 11.98
N PRO A 294 17.10 27.74 10.82
CA PRO A 294 16.19 26.84 10.12
C PRO A 294 16.90 25.63 9.47
N GLY A 295 16.20 24.50 9.39
CA GLY A 295 16.69 23.36 8.62
C GLY A 295 16.80 23.69 7.12
N PRO A 296 17.64 22.99 6.36
CA PRO A 296 17.76 23.22 4.92
C PRO A 296 16.49 22.80 4.17
N GLU A 297 16.20 23.47 3.06
CA GLU A 297 15.18 23.01 2.11
C GLU A 297 15.56 21.64 1.54
N LEU A 298 14.58 20.74 1.46
CA LEU A 298 14.73 19.39 0.96
C LEU A 298 14.47 19.38 -0.56
N PRO A 299 15.43 18.91 -1.37
CA PRO A 299 15.21 18.69 -2.79
C PRO A 299 14.06 17.71 -3.06
N PRO A 300 13.32 17.86 -4.18
CA PRO A 300 12.20 16.97 -4.53
C PRO A 300 12.56 15.48 -4.50
N GLU A 301 13.76 15.10 -4.93
CA GLU A 301 14.25 13.72 -4.92
C GLU A 301 14.40 13.15 -3.51
N VAL A 302 14.84 13.97 -2.53
CA VAL A 302 14.98 13.56 -1.13
C VAL A 302 13.59 13.35 -0.52
N VAL A 303 12.65 14.25 -0.83
CA VAL A 303 11.25 14.12 -0.42
C VAL A 303 10.62 12.84 -0.98
N GLN A 304 10.76 12.62 -2.29
CA GLN A 304 10.21 11.45 -2.98
C GLN A 304 10.80 10.12 -2.47
N GLN A 305 12.12 10.07 -2.26
CA GLN A 305 12.76 8.86 -1.71
C GLN A 305 12.35 8.61 -0.25
N THR A 306 12.17 9.66 0.54
CA THR A 306 11.71 9.54 1.93
C THR A 306 10.30 8.97 1.97
N VAL A 307 9.34 9.56 1.25
CA VAL A 307 7.96 9.05 1.24
C VAL A 307 7.86 7.67 0.59
N GLY A 308 8.65 7.40 -0.45
CA GLY A 308 8.71 6.09 -1.11
C GLY A 308 9.12 4.97 -0.15
N ARG A 309 10.10 5.23 0.74
CA ARG A 309 10.52 4.29 1.78
C ARG A 309 9.44 4.02 2.82
N TYR A 310 8.68 5.06 3.19
CA TYR A 310 7.60 4.94 4.16
C TYR A 310 6.44 4.12 3.58
N LEU A 311 6.12 4.34 2.30
CA LEU A 311 5.16 3.55 1.55
C LEU A 311 5.59 2.09 1.41
N GLU A 312 6.87 1.85 1.11
CA GLU A 312 7.40 0.50 1.03
C GLU A 312 7.32 -0.22 2.38
N ALA A 313 7.60 0.47 3.50
CA ALA A 313 7.40 -0.10 4.83
C ALA A 313 5.92 -0.44 5.09
N LEU A 314 4.99 0.46 4.75
CA LEU A 314 3.55 0.21 4.87
C LEU A 314 3.12 -1.03 4.06
N ASP A 315 3.58 -1.14 2.81
CA ASP A 315 3.26 -2.25 1.92
C ASP A 315 3.82 -3.58 2.44
N ARG A 316 5.13 -3.63 2.75
CA ARG A 316 5.79 -4.84 3.25
C ARG A 316 5.18 -5.30 4.56
N LEU A 317 4.89 -4.39 5.51
CA LEU A 317 4.36 -4.76 6.83
C LEU A 317 2.94 -5.35 6.77
N GLY A 318 2.18 -5.10 5.68
CA GLY A 318 0.91 -5.78 5.40
C GLY A 318 -0.10 -5.74 6.55
N LEU A 319 -0.17 -4.60 7.26
CA LEU A 319 -1.05 -4.40 8.40
C LEU A 319 -2.48 -4.10 7.92
N GLU A 320 -3.49 -4.64 8.61
CA GLU A 320 -4.89 -4.33 8.29
C GLU A 320 -5.19 -2.86 8.58
N ASP A 321 -5.55 -2.09 7.56
CA ASP A 321 -5.92 -0.67 7.68
C ASP A 321 -7.16 -0.50 8.59
N VAL A 322 -7.10 0.29 9.66
CA VAL A 322 -8.25 0.55 10.56
C VAL A 322 -9.37 1.30 9.85
N ARG A 323 -9.12 1.96 8.71
CA ARG A 323 -10.23 2.41 7.85
C ARG A 323 -11.12 1.24 7.44
N ARG A 324 -10.55 0.02 7.28
CA ARG A 324 -11.30 -1.23 7.05
C ARG A 324 -12.07 -1.66 8.30
N LYS A 325 -11.59 -1.39 9.51
CA LYS A 325 -12.29 -1.73 10.77
C LYS A 325 -13.38 -0.73 11.13
N ALA A 326 -13.15 0.59 11.03
CA ALA A 326 -14.18 1.61 11.25
C ALA A 326 -15.29 1.53 10.19
N PHE A 327 -14.97 1.11 8.97
CA PHE A 327 -15.96 0.76 7.94
C PHE A 327 -16.74 -0.53 8.31
N ARG A 328 -16.06 -1.58 8.81
CA ARG A 328 -16.70 -2.79 9.37
C ARG A 328 -17.56 -2.50 10.61
N GLU A 329 -17.16 -1.58 11.48
CA GLU A 329 -17.87 -1.21 12.71
C GLU A 329 -19.03 -0.26 12.44
N ARG A 330 -18.95 0.65 11.44
CA ARG A 330 -20.13 1.35 10.91
C ARG A 330 -21.15 0.41 10.28
N LEU A 331 -20.71 -0.72 9.71
CA LEU A 331 -21.58 -1.79 9.25
C LEU A 331 -22.15 -2.64 10.41
N ALA A 332 -21.45 -2.73 11.56
CA ALA A 332 -21.86 -3.53 12.72
C ALA A 332 -22.69 -2.76 13.76
N GLY A 333 -22.50 -1.44 13.89
CA GLY A 333 -23.24 -0.56 14.81
C GLY A 333 -24.67 -0.23 14.35
N ALA A 334 -25.07 -0.74 13.18
CA ALA A 334 -26.43 -0.65 12.68
C ALA A 334 -27.32 -1.83 13.12
N THR A 335 -26.83 -2.77 13.95
CA THR A 335 -27.59 -3.97 14.31
C THR A 335 -27.36 -4.38 15.78
N HIS A 336 -28.10 -3.75 16.69
CA HIS A 336 -28.60 -4.46 17.87
C HIS A 336 -30.12 -4.53 17.74
N GLU A 337 -30.57 -5.46 16.94
CA GLU A 337 -31.75 -6.27 17.18
C GLU A 337 -31.62 -7.49 16.27
N GLU A 338 -31.64 -8.67 16.89
CA GLU A 338 -31.70 -9.96 16.20
C GLU A 338 -32.76 -9.87 15.11
N HIS A 339 -32.43 -10.16 13.84
CA HIS A 339 -33.24 -10.87 12.84
C HIS A 339 -32.45 -10.94 11.52
N ALA A 340 -32.57 -12.11 10.87
CA ALA A 340 -32.06 -12.54 9.58
C ALA A 340 -31.43 -11.51 8.61
N HIS A 341 -30.26 -11.91 8.06
CA HIS A 341 -29.60 -11.40 6.85
C HIS A 341 -30.47 -10.57 5.90
N THR A 342 -30.16 -9.28 5.75
CA THR A 342 -30.21 -8.55 4.47
C THR A 342 -29.35 -7.29 4.57
N ALA A 343 -28.35 -7.17 3.71
CA ALA A 343 -27.54 -5.96 3.58
C ALA A 343 -28.39 -4.82 3.00
N THR A 344 -28.46 -3.68 3.70
CA THR A 344 -29.05 -2.44 3.17
C THR A 344 -28.11 -1.81 2.13
N VAL A 345 -28.64 -1.67 0.93
CA VAL A 345 -27.99 -1.13 -0.29
C VAL A 345 -28.31 0.36 -0.41
N PRO A 346 -27.44 1.19 -1.04
CA PRO A 346 -27.82 2.54 -1.43
C PRO A 346 -29.10 2.51 -2.28
N SER A 347 -29.97 3.51 -2.13
CA SER A 347 -31.20 3.64 -2.93
C SER A 347 -30.95 4.03 -4.40
N SER A 348 -29.71 3.92 -4.88
CA SER A 348 -29.27 4.20 -6.26
C SER A 348 -28.34 3.06 -6.74
N GLY A 349 -28.40 2.73 -8.04
CA GLY A 349 -27.72 1.56 -8.63
C GLY A 349 -26.18 1.54 -8.48
N ALA A 350 -25.56 0.49 -9.02
CA ALA A 350 -24.14 0.17 -8.88
C ALA A 350 -23.20 1.36 -9.13
N THR A 351 -22.15 1.45 -8.32
CA THR A 351 -21.04 2.37 -8.54
C THR A 351 -20.23 1.89 -9.74
N ILE A 352 -20.07 2.75 -10.75
CA ILE A 352 -19.35 2.37 -11.97
C ILE A 352 -17.84 2.44 -11.75
N ILE A 353 -17.14 1.35 -12.03
CA ILE A 353 -15.68 1.29 -11.99
C ILE A 353 -15.15 1.82 -13.34
N ASP A 354 -14.90 3.14 -13.39
CA ASP A 354 -14.42 3.80 -14.61
C ASP A 354 -12.93 3.47 -14.87
N GLY A 355 -12.70 2.51 -15.76
CA GLY A 355 -11.37 2.09 -16.15
C GLY A 355 -10.60 3.17 -16.93
N ARG A 356 -11.26 4.15 -17.55
CA ARG A 356 -10.57 5.27 -18.18
C ARG A 356 -9.94 6.16 -17.12
N LEU A 357 -10.70 6.55 -16.09
CA LEU A 357 -10.18 7.37 -15.00
C LEU A 357 -9.06 6.66 -14.23
N LEU A 358 -9.24 5.38 -13.91
CA LEU A 358 -8.20 4.57 -13.27
C LEU A 358 -6.95 4.47 -14.15
N SER A 359 -7.11 4.29 -15.47
CA SER A 359 -5.98 4.21 -16.40
C SER A 359 -5.20 5.53 -16.49
N LEU A 360 -5.87 6.69 -16.41
CA LEU A 360 -5.23 8.00 -16.42
C LEU A 360 -4.37 8.20 -15.17
N ALA A 361 -4.91 7.88 -13.98
CA ALA A 361 -4.16 7.94 -12.73
C ALA A 361 -2.94 7.02 -12.76
N LEU A 362 -3.08 5.80 -13.30
CA LEU A 362 -1.97 4.88 -13.43
C LEU A 362 -0.90 5.37 -14.41
N ARG A 363 -1.29 5.90 -15.57
CA ARG A 363 -0.36 6.48 -16.56
C ARG A 363 0.40 7.68 -16.01
N ALA A 364 -0.25 8.52 -15.21
CA ALA A 364 0.41 9.64 -14.53
C ALA A 364 1.48 9.13 -13.56
N SER A 365 1.16 8.09 -12.76
CA SER A 365 2.13 7.44 -11.88
C SER A 365 3.30 6.81 -12.65
N ILE A 366 3.05 6.13 -13.76
CA ILE A 366 4.08 5.55 -14.64
C ILE A 366 4.99 6.65 -15.20
N LYS A 367 4.42 7.75 -15.70
CA LYS A 367 5.18 8.89 -16.21
C LYS A 367 6.10 9.49 -15.13
N ALA A 368 5.61 9.65 -13.92
CA ALA A 368 6.41 10.13 -12.79
C ALA A 368 7.55 9.16 -12.45
N ARG A 369 7.30 7.84 -12.45
CA ARG A 369 8.33 6.81 -12.22
C ARG A 369 9.43 6.84 -13.29
N ILE A 370 9.06 7.04 -14.56
CA ILE A 370 10.02 7.14 -15.66
C ILE A 370 10.85 8.42 -15.52
N ALA A 371 10.20 9.56 -15.23
CA ALA A 371 10.89 10.84 -15.06
C ALA A 371 11.90 10.84 -13.89
N ALA A 372 11.64 10.05 -12.85
CA ALA A 372 12.54 9.88 -11.70
C ALA A 372 13.70 8.89 -11.96
N SER A 373 13.69 8.17 -13.08
CA SER A 373 14.70 7.16 -13.42
C SER A 373 15.82 7.75 -14.28
N THR A 374 17.06 7.34 -14.02
CA THR A 374 18.22 7.64 -14.89
C THR A 374 18.36 6.67 -16.06
N ARG A 375 17.59 5.58 -16.07
CA ARG A 375 17.56 4.58 -17.15
C ARG A 375 16.47 4.91 -18.16
N SER A 376 16.81 4.81 -19.44
CA SER A 376 15.84 4.90 -20.54
C SER A 376 14.90 3.70 -20.51
N VAL A 377 13.60 3.95 -20.63
CA VAL A 377 12.59 2.89 -20.73
C VAL A 377 12.20 2.71 -22.20
N ARG A 378 12.28 1.48 -22.71
CA ARG A 378 12.04 1.13 -24.11
C ARG A 378 11.14 -0.11 -24.21
N LEU A 379 10.17 -0.08 -25.13
CA LEU A 379 9.33 -1.21 -25.52
C LEU A 379 9.61 -1.58 -26.98
N ASP A 380 9.99 -2.84 -27.22
CA ASP A 380 10.13 -3.43 -28.55
C ASP A 380 8.88 -4.26 -28.90
N ALA A 381 8.09 -3.78 -29.85
CA ALA A 381 6.92 -4.49 -30.34
C ALA A 381 7.21 -5.15 -31.69
N VAL A 382 6.81 -6.41 -31.85
CA VAL A 382 6.88 -7.14 -33.13
C VAL A 382 5.49 -7.16 -33.76
N MET A 383 5.41 -6.85 -35.05
CA MET A 383 4.17 -6.90 -35.82
C MET A 383 4.40 -7.62 -37.15
N VAL A 384 3.50 -8.53 -37.49
CA VAL A 384 3.58 -9.33 -38.71
C VAL A 384 2.45 -8.94 -39.64
N GLY A 385 2.79 -8.62 -40.89
CA GLY A 385 1.83 -8.15 -41.89
C GLY A 385 1.45 -6.67 -41.75
N ASP A 386 0.54 -6.25 -42.62
CA ASP A 386 0.13 -4.86 -42.81
C ASP A 386 -1.37 -4.65 -42.62
N ASP A 387 -2.00 -5.43 -41.72
CA ASP A 387 -3.41 -5.26 -41.39
C ASP A 387 -3.68 -3.81 -40.92
N PRO A 388 -4.59 -3.05 -41.58
CA PRO A 388 -4.83 -1.66 -41.25
C PRO A 388 -5.26 -1.43 -39.79
N SER A 389 -5.98 -2.38 -39.19
CA SER A 389 -6.44 -2.26 -37.81
C SER A 389 -5.30 -2.44 -36.80
N SER A 390 -4.38 -3.36 -37.09
CA SER A 390 -3.16 -3.62 -36.31
C SER A 390 -2.18 -2.44 -36.42
N ALA A 391 -2.06 -1.84 -37.61
CA ALA A 391 -1.26 -0.64 -37.81
C ALA A 391 -1.75 0.56 -36.97
N VAL A 392 -3.07 0.82 -36.98
CA VAL A 392 -3.69 1.88 -36.16
C VAL A 392 -3.50 1.60 -34.66
N TYR A 393 -3.61 0.34 -34.23
CA TYR A 393 -3.36 -0.03 -32.85
C TYR A 393 -1.90 0.22 -32.44
N ALA A 394 -0.94 -0.17 -33.29
CA ALA A 394 0.49 0.07 -33.05
C ALA A 394 0.82 1.56 -32.99
N GLU A 395 0.21 2.41 -33.82
CA GLU A 395 0.38 3.86 -33.78
C GLU A 395 -0.17 4.49 -32.50
N ASN A 396 -1.36 4.07 -32.06
CA ASN A 396 -1.95 4.51 -30.79
C ASN A 396 -1.11 4.07 -29.59
N GLN A 397 -0.57 2.85 -29.62
CA GLN A 397 0.34 2.35 -28.60
C GLN A 397 1.63 3.18 -28.57
N ALA A 398 2.21 3.48 -29.73
CA ALA A 398 3.39 4.33 -29.84
C ALA A 398 3.14 5.74 -29.28
N LYS A 399 1.97 6.33 -29.57
CA LYS A 399 1.55 7.62 -29.01
C LYS A 399 1.47 7.55 -27.48
N THR A 400 0.80 6.53 -26.95
CA THR A 400 0.63 6.36 -25.50
C THR A 400 1.99 6.16 -24.80
N CYS A 401 2.90 5.39 -25.40
CA CYS A 401 4.27 5.22 -24.90
C CYS A 401 5.01 6.56 -24.83
N ARG A 402 4.96 7.37 -25.90
CA ARG A 402 5.59 8.70 -25.93
C ARG A 402 5.04 9.64 -24.85
N GLU A 403 3.73 9.63 -24.61
CA GLU A 403 3.09 10.49 -23.61
C GLU A 403 3.60 10.26 -22.17
N VAL A 404 3.99 9.01 -21.86
CA VAL A 404 4.53 8.61 -20.56
C VAL A 404 6.06 8.54 -20.52
N GLY A 405 6.75 8.73 -21.65
CA GLY A 405 8.22 8.73 -21.72
C GLY A 405 8.85 7.37 -22.04
N ILE A 406 8.12 6.44 -22.65
CA ILE A 406 8.64 5.15 -23.13
C ILE A 406 9.06 5.29 -24.61
N ASP A 407 10.30 4.93 -24.94
CA ASP A 407 10.76 4.75 -26.33
C ASP A 407 10.08 3.51 -26.93
N TYR A 408 9.36 3.67 -28.03
CA TYR A 408 8.63 2.58 -28.68
C TYR A 408 9.29 2.22 -30.02
N ARG A 409 9.70 0.96 -30.14
CA ARG A 409 10.34 0.41 -31.34
C ARG A 409 9.44 -0.64 -31.96
N LEU A 410 8.97 -0.39 -33.17
CA LEU A 410 8.15 -1.33 -33.93
C LEU A 410 9.02 -2.09 -34.94
N HIS A 411 9.07 -3.41 -34.79
CA HIS A 411 9.74 -4.34 -35.70
C HIS A 411 8.68 -4.96 -36.61
N ARG A 412 8.67 -4.54 -37.88
CA ARG A 412 7.74 -5.06 -38.89
C ARG A 412 8.33 -6.29 -39.57
N ILE A 413 7.51 -7.31 -39.74
CA ILE A 413 7.80 -8.54 -40.47
C ILE A 413 6.75 -8.67 -41.59
N GLY A 414 7.15 -9.11 -42.79
CA GLY A 414 6.26 -9.22 -43.93
C GLY A 414 5.12 -10.22 -43.73
N LEU A 415 4.00 -10.04 -44.44
CA LEU A 415 2.80 -10.88 -44.35
C LEU A 415 3.05 -12.36 -44.67
N GLY A 416 4.08 -12.67 -45.46
CA GLY A 416 4.48 -14.04 -45.83
C GLY A 416 5.36 -14.77 -44.82
N ALA A 417 5.65 -14.14 -43.68
CA ALA A 417 6.53 -14.72 -42.67
C ALA A 417 5.91 -15.92 -41.98
N GLY A 418 6.62 -17.04 -42.02
CA GLY A 418 6.29 -18.24 -41.26
C GLY A 418 6.81 -18.21 -39.83
N PHE A 419 6.60 -19.31 -39.11
CA PHE A 419 7.03 -19.47 -37.72
C PHE A 419 8.51 -19.13 -37.50
N ASP A 420 9.42 -19.64 -38.35
CA ASP A 420 10.87 -19.50 -38.15
C ASP A 420 11.36 -18.05 -38.24
N GLU A 421 10.77 -17.24 -39.13
CA GLU A 421 11.14 -15.84 -39.30
C GLU A 421 10.71 -15.00 -38.08
N ILE A 422 9.49 -15.24 -37.59
CA ILE A 422 8.95 -14.56 -36.41
C ILE A 422 9.74 -14.99 -35.16
N ALA A 423 9.98 -16.30 -35.01
CA ALA A 423 10.79 -16.86 -33.94
C ALA A 423 12.21 -16.27 -33.95
N GLY A 424 12.84 -16.20 -35.12
CA GLY A 424 14.16 -15.60 -35.31
C GLY A 424 14.22 -14.15 -34.83
N ARG A 425 13.21 -13.34 -35.16
CA ARG A 425 13.12 -11.96 -34.66
C ARG A 425 13.00 -11.91 -33.14
N ILE A 426 12.14 -12.73 -32.54
CA ILE A 426 11.98 -12.78 -31.07
C ILE A 426 13.29 -13.20 -30.39
N LEU A 427 13.98 -14.22 -30.90
CA LEU A 427 15.24 -14.70 -30.35
C LEU A 427 16.36 -13.65 -30.46
N LEU A 428 16.41 -12.88 -31.56
CA LEU A 428 17.34 -11.75 -31.69
C LEU A 428 17.07 -10.66 -30.64
N LEU A 429 15.80 -10.32 -30.41
CA LEU A 429 15.41 -9.37 -29.37
C LEU A 429 15.70 -9.90 -27.95
N ASN A 430 15.56 -11.21 -27.72
CA ASN A 430 15.97 -11.83 -26.47
C ASN A 430 17.48 -11.72 -26.24
N GLY A 431 18.29 -11.88 -27.29
CA GLY A 431 19.76 -11.79 -27.21
C GLY A 431 20.30 -10.37 -27.02
N ASP A 432 19.54 -9.34 -27.39
CA ASP A 432 19.97 -7.94 -27.23
C ASP A 432 19.83 -7.48 -25.77
N ALA A 433 20.95 -7.13 -25.15
CA ALA A 433 21.02 -6.64 -23.77
C ALA A 433 20.31 -5.29 -23.56
N ASN A 434 20.10 -4.51 -24.63
CA ASN A 434 19.40 -3.23 -24.62
C ASN A 434 17.87 -3.40 -24.71
N VAL A 435 17.39 -4.57 -25.13
CA VAL A 435 15.96 -4.90 -25.14
C VAL A 435 15.59 -5.48 -23.79
N ARG A 436 14.68 -4.83 -23.06
CA ARG A 436 14.17 -5.31 -21.76
C ARG A 436 12.66 -5.57 -21.74
N ALA A 437 11.95 -5.15 -22.77
CA ALA A 437 10.51 -5.32 -22.87
C ALA A 437 10.14 -5.67 -24.31
N ILE A 438 9.49 -6.81 -24.49
CA ILE A 438 9.06 -7.35 -25.79
C ILE A 438 7.55 -7.57 -25.75
N MET A 439 6.88 -7.11 -26.80
CA MET A 439 5.46 -7.31 -27.07
C MET A 439 5.28 -7.93 -28.46
N LEU A 440 4.25 -8.77 -28.63
CA LEU A 440 3.88 -9.32 -29.92
C LEU A 440 2.46 -8.90 -30.30
N HIS A 441 2.31 -8.13 -31.39
CA HIS A 441 0.99 -7.79 -31.92
C HIS A 441 0.31 -9.03 -32.50
N LEU A 442 -0.99 -9.13 -32.27
CA LEU A 442 -1.87 -10.18 -32.78
C LEU A 442 -2.96 -9.57 -33.69
N PRO A 443 -3.52 -10.35 -34.63
CA PRO A 443 -3.26 -11.76 -34.90
C PRO A 443 -1.96 -12.01 -35.70
N LEU A 444 -1.40 -13.22 -35.58
CA LEU A 444 -0.37 -13.70 -36.49
C LEU A 444 -0.97 -14.30 -37.77
N PRO A 445 -0.19 -14.46 -38.85
CA PRO A 445 -0.65 -15.14 -40.07
C PRO A 445 -1.24 -16.53 -39.80
N GLU A 446 -2.19 -16.93 -40.64
CA GLU A 446 -2.82 -18.25 -40.56
C GLU A 446 -1.75 -19.37 -40.66
N GLY A 447 -1.87 -20.39 -39.81
CA GLY A 447 -0.91 -21.50 -39.72
C GLY A 447 0.30 -21.24 -38.81
N VAL A 448 0.47 -20.04 -38.26
CA VAL A 448 1.51 -19.76 -37.25
C VAL A 448 0.98 -20.01 -35.84
N ASP A 449 1.65 -20.89 -35.11
CA ASP A 449 1.34 -21.18 -33.70
C ASP A 449 1.72 -19.98 -32.80
N THR A 450 0.71 -19.23 -32.38
CA THR A 450 0.86 -18.05 -31.54
C THR A 450 1.41 -18.37 -30.15
N GLU A 451 0.93 -19.44 -29.51
CA GLU A 451 1.37 -19.82 -28.17
C GLU A 451 2.85 -20.23 -28.18
N ARG A 452 3.26 -20.94 -29.22
CA ARG A 452 4.66 -21.32 -29.40
C ARG A 452 5.56 -20.10 -29.64
N ILE A 453 5.13 -19.10 -30.41
CA ILE A 453 5.90 -17.85 -30.57
C ILE A 453 5.97 -17.06 -29.26
N GLN A 454 4.84 -16.87 -28.57
CA GLN A 454 4.80 -16.14 -27.29
C GLN A 454 5.69 -16.80 -26.22
N SER A 455 5.74 -18.14 -26.21
CA SER A 455 6.61 -18.90 -25.29
C SER A 455 8.11 -18.70 -25.55
N LEU A 456 8.50 -18.23 -26.74
CA LEU A 456 9.89 -17.89 -27.04
C LEU A 456 10.31 -16.55 -26.44
N ILE A 457 9.38 -15.66 -26.09
CA ILE A 457 9.73 -14.37 -25.45
C ILE A 457 10.32 -14.66 -24.07
N ALA A 458 11.51 -14.11 -23.78
CA ALA A 458 12.16 -14.31 -22.49
C ALA A 458 11.25 -13.85 -21.34
N GLN A 459 11.14 -14.65 -20.27
CA GLN A 459 10.18 -14.45 -19.18
C GLN A 459 10.31 -13.07 -18.50
N ASP A 460 11.54 -12.58 -18.41
CA ASP A 460 11.89 -11.29 -17.82
C ASP A 460 11.66 -10.10 -18.77
N LYS A 461 11.46 -10.37 -20.07
CA LYS A 461 11.14 -9.38 -21.12
C LYS A 461 9.69 -9.43 -21.58
N ASP A 462 8.94 -10.47 -21.25
CA ASP A 462 7.54 -10.69 -21.65
C ASP A 462 6.58 -9.74 -20.88
N VAL A 463 6.41 -8.53 -21.40
CA VAL A 463 5.60 -7.49 -20.73
C VAL A 463 4.11 -7.71 -20.84
N GLU A 464 3.68 -8.61 -21.72
CA GLU A 464 2.28 -9.03 -21.80
C GLU A 464 1.96 -10.15 -20.80
N GLY A 465 2.99 -10.80 -20.25
CA GLY A 465 2.85 -11.89 -19.27
C GLY A 465 2.28 -13.17 -19.86
N VAL A 466 2.35 -13.34 -21.18
CA VAL A 466 1.73 -14.44 -21.93
C VAL A 466 2.60 -15.70 -21.99
N ASN A 467 3.88 -15.61 -21.61
CA ASN A 467 4.76 -16.77 -21.49
C ASN A 467 4.23 -17.70 -20.37
N PRO A 468 3.98 -18.99 -20.64
CA PRO A 468 3.44 -19.92 -19.63
C PRO A 468 4.26 -19.98 -18.33
N ALA A 469 5.57 -19.79 -18.40
CA ALA A 469 6.44 -19.80 -17.23
C ALA A 469 6.16 -18.62 -16.27
N ASN A 470 5.69 -17.49 -16.79
CA ASN A 470 5.31 -16.33 -15.96
C ASN A 470 4.13 -16.65 -15.04
N ILE A 471 3.15 -17.44 -15.48
CA ILE A 471 2.04 -17.90 -14.61
C ILE A 471 2.57 -18.81 -13.50
N GLY A 472 3.49 -19.73 -13.82
CA GLY A 472 4.15 -20.58 -12.82
C GLY A 472 4.88 -19.76 -11.76
N ASN A 473 5.63 -18.73 -12.17
CA ASN A 473 6.31 -17.82 -11.26
C ASN A 473 5.32 -17.05 -10.37
N VAL A 474 4.15 -16.66 -10.91
CA VAL A 474 3.08 -16.05 -10.10
C VAL A 474 2.62 -17.01 -9.01
N VAL A 475 2.35 -18.29 -9.32
CA VAL A 475 1.87 -19.28 -8.34
C VAL A 475 2.85 -19.45 -7.17
N TYR A 476 4.15 -19.57 -7.46
CA TYR A 476 5.17 -19.80 -6.42
C TYR A 476 5.64 -18.53 -5.69
N GLY A 477 4.92 -17.42 -5.83
CA GLY A 477 5.27 -16.16 -5.16
C GLY A 477 6.55 -15.51 -5.69
N ARG A 478 7.11 -16.00 -6.81
CA ARG A 478 8.25 -15.38 -7.47
C ARG A 478 7.80 -14.08 -8.13
N ARG A 479 8.70 -13.09 -8.17
CA ARG A 479 8.44 -11.84 -8.88
C ARG A 479 8.47 -12.12 -10.39
N SER A 480 7.33 -11.93 -11.07
CA SER A 480 7.19 -12.13 -12.53
C SER A 480 6.37 -11.03 -13.17
N LEU A 481 6.49 -10.88 -14.49
CA LEU A 481 5.54 -10.12 -15.29
C LEU A 481 4.24 -10.92 -15.39
N VAL A 482 3.11 -10.26 -15.16
CA VAL A 482 1.80 -10.92 -15.04
C VAL A 482 0.91 -10.50 -16.21
N PRO A 483 0.01 -11.38 -16.71
CA PRO A 483 -0.93 -11.02 -17.76
C PRO A 483 -1.64 -9.68 -17.53
N CYS A 484 -1.52 -8.77 -18.50
CA CYS A 484 -2.00 -7.38 -18.39
C CYS A 484 -3.49 -7.29 -18.04
N THR A 485 -4.32 -8.11 -18.68
CA THR A 485 -5.78 -8.15 -18.43
C THR A 485 -6.09 -8.67 -17.03
N ALA A 486 -5.30 -9.63 -16.53
CA ALA A 486 -5.49 -10.16 -15.19
C ALA A 486 -5.11 -9.13 -14.12
N LEU A 487 -4.01 -8.42 -14.31
CA LEU A 487 -3.62 -7.28 -13.48
C LEU A 487 -4.65 -6.15 -13.52
N ALA A 488 -5.21 -5.88 -14.69
CA ALA A 488 -6.24 -4.85 -14.86
C ALA A 488 -7.50 -5.20 -14.05
N ALA A 489 -7.98 -6.44 -14.15
CA ALA A 489 -9.12 -6.91 -13.36
C ALA A 489 -8.83 -6.83 -11.85
N LEU A 490 -7.66 -7.28 -11.40
CA LEU A 490 -7.29 -7.21 -9.98
C LEU A 490 -7.25 -5.77 -9.46
N GLU A 491 -6.57 -4.85 -10.15
CA GLU A 491 -6.50 -3.44 -9.74
C GLU A 491 -7.90 -2.80 -9.70
N MET A 492 -8.77 -3.14 -10.66
CA MET A 492 -10.15 -2.66 -10.67
C MET A 492 -10.94 -3.20 -9.47
N ILE A 493 -10.77 -4.46 -9.09
CA ILE A 493 -11.40 -5.03 -7.88
C ILE A 493 -10.88 -4.32 -6.64
N GLU A 494 -9.57 -4.17 -6.49
CA GLU A 494 -8.96 -3.50 -5.34
C GLU A 494 -9.38 -2.04 -5.22
N SER A 495 -9.62 -1.35 -6.35
CA SER A 495 -10.11 0.04 -6.36
C SER A 495 -11.49 0.22 -5.71
N THR A 496 -12.29 -0.85 -5.60
CA THR A 496 -13.60 -0.82 -4.93
C THR A 496 -13.50 -0.81 -3.40
N GLY A 497 -12.32 -1.14 -2.85
CA GLY A 497 -12.11 -1.28 -1.41
C GLY A 497 -12.61 -2.61 -0.81
N ILE A 498 -13.06 -3.57 -1.63
CA ILE A 498 -13.44 -4.91 -1.15
C ILE A 498 -12.25 -5.64 -0.52
N LEU A 499 -12.47 -6.31 0.61
CA LEU A 499 -11.47 -7.18 1.21
C LEU A 499 -11.45 -8.53 0.48
N LEU A 500 -10.39 -8.80 -0.29
CA LEU A 500 -10.25 -10.07 -1.01
C LEU A 500 -10.01 -11.27 -0.10
N ARG A 501 -9.33 -11.08 1.03
CA ARG A 501 -9.06 -12.15 1.99
C ARG A 501 -10.36 -12.78 2.50
N GLY A 502 -10.56 -14.05 2.20
CA GLY A 502 -11.76 -14.81 2.55
C GLY A 502 -13.00 -14.51 1.71
N ALA A 503 -12.96 -13.51 0.81
CA ALA A 503 -14.07 -13.24 -0.10
C ALA A 503 -14.26 -14.39 -1.08
N ARG A 504 -15.52 -14.68 -1.42
CA ARG A 504 -15.84 -15.66 -2.45
C ARG A 504 -15.76 -15.00 -3.82
N CYS A 505 -14.77 -15.38 -4.61
CA CYS A 505 -14.61 -14.90 -5.98
C CYS A 505 -15.00 -15.99 -6.98
N VAL A 506 -15.90 -15.67 -7.91
CA VAL A 506 -16.27 -16.57 -9.01
C VAL A 506 -15.74 -15.99 -10.31
N ILE A 507 -14.91 -16.78 -11.01
CA ILE A 507 -14.32 -16.39 -12.28
C ILE A 507 -15.04 -17.19 -13.36
N VAL A 508 -15.81 -16.51 -14.20
CA VAL A 508 -16.59 -17.10 -15.28
C VAL A 508 -15.78 -17.01 -16.56
N GLY A 509 -14.91 -17.99 -16.78
CA GLY A 509 -13.96 -18.01 -17.88
C GLY A 509 -12.66 -18.70 -17.45
N ALA A 510 -12.16 -19.60 -18.30
CA ALA A 510 -10.99 -20.44 -17.97
C ALA A 510 -9.89 -20.39 -19.05
N SER A 511 -9.79 -19.26 -19.77
CA SER A 511 -8.73 -19.06 -20.77
C SER A 511 -7.34 -18.98 -20.12
N ASN A 512 -6.30 -19.35 -20.89
CA ASN A 512 -4.92 -19.38 -20.41
C ASN A 512 -4.36 -17.98 -20.09
N ILE A 513 -4.87 -16.93 -20.75
CA ILE A 513 -4.33 -15.56 -20.65
C ILE A 513 -5.20 -14.60 -19.82
N VAL A 514 -6.46 -14.96 -19.53
CA VAL A 514 -7.37 -14.12 -18.72
C VAL A 514 -7.89 -14.86 -17.50
N GLY A 515 -8.74 -15.87 -17.70
CA GLY A 515 -9.50 -16.51 -16.62
C GLY A 515 -8.62 -17.21 -15.57
N LYS A 516 -7.72 -18.10 -16.02
CA LYS A 516 -6.82 -18.83 -15.12
C LYS A 516 -5.86 -17.88 -14.38
N PRO A 517 -5.19 -16.91 -15.03
CA PRO A 517 -4.35 -15.94 -14.33
C PRO A 517 -5.10 -15.13 -13.27
N ILE A 518 -6.33 -14.65 -13.55
CA ILE A 518 -7.15 -13.92 -12.57
C ILE A 518 -7.44 -14.79 -11.36
N ALA A 519 -7.84 -16.05 -11.57
CA ALA A 519 -8.08 -16.99 -10.48
C ALA A 519 -6.84 -17.16 -9.59
N VAL A 520 -5.65 -17.32 -10.19
CA VAL A 520 -4.38 -17.43 -9.45
C VAL A 520 -4.07 -16.17 -8.65
N LEU A 521 -4.26 -14.99 -9.23
CA LEU A 521 -4.01 -13.72 -8.54
C LEU A 521 -4.95 -13.54 -7.33
N LEU A 522 -6.22 -13.89 -7.48
CA LEU A 522 -7.20 -13.83 -6.40
C LEU A 522 -6.89 -14.85 -5.30
N MET A 523 -6.42 -16.05 -5.65
CA MET A 523 -5.93 -17.03 -4.66
C MET A 523 -4.73 -16.48 -3.87
N ARG A 524 -3.80 -15.77 -4.53
CA ARG A 524 -2.68 -15.11 -3.84
C ARG A 524 -3.13 -14.00 -2.91
N ALA A 525 -4.25 -13.35 -3.21
CA ALA A 525 -4.90 -12.38 -2.32
C ALA A 525 -5.71 -13.04 -1.18
N GLU A 526 -5.53 -14.35 -0.97
CA GLU A 526 -6.22 -15.17 0.04
C GLU A 526 -7.75 -15.23 -0.14
N ALA A 527 -8.26 -15.06 -1.37
CA ALA A 527 -9.68 -15.24 -1.67
C ALA A 527 -10.07 -16.72 -1.81
N THR A 528 -11.33 -17.05 -1.52
CA THR A 528 -11.92 -18.34 -1.87
C THR A 528 -12.36 -18.29 -3.33
N VAL A 529 -11.61 -18.95 -4.21
CA VAL A 529 -11.78 -18.83 -5.66
C VAL A 529 -12.50 -20.04 -6.26
N LEU A 530 -13.60 -19.79 -6.98
CA LEU A 530 -14.27 -20.76 -7.82
C LEU A 530 -14.00 -20.42 -9.29
N SER A 531 -13.20 -21.24 -9.96
CA SER A 531 -12.98 -21.11 -11.40
C SER A 531 -14.06 -21.89 -12.16
N THR A 532 -14.87 -21.17 -12.94
CA THR A 532 -15.97 -21.71 -13.74
C THR A 532 -15.78 -21.36 -15.22
N ASN A 533 -16.66 -21.87 -16.06
CA ASN A 533 -16.68 -21.60 -17.49
C ASN A 533 -18.13 -21.68 -18.02
N LYS A 534 -18.35 -21.35 -19.28
CA LYS A 534 -19.68 -21.37 -19.92
C LYS A 534 -20.38 -22.74 -19.94
N TYR A 535 -19.67 -23.83 -19.61
CA TYR A 535 -20.21 -25.20 -19.52
C TYR A 535 -20.54 -25.62 -18.08
N THR A 536 -20.25 -24.78 -17.08
CA THR A 536 -20.45 -25.10 -15.67
C THR A 536 -21.94 -25.21 -15.34
N THR A 537 -22.36 -26.37 -14.82
CA THR A 537 -23.73 -26.59 -14.32
C THR A 537 -24.00 -25.72 -13.10
N ASN A 538 -25.23 -25.19 -12.98
CA ASN A 538 -25.64 -24.30 -11.89
C ASN A 538 -24.75 -23.06 -11.72
N LEU A 539 -24.22 -22.53 -12.84
CA LEU A 539 -23.40 -21.31 -12.84
C LEU A 539 -24.08 -20.15 -12.09
N ALA A 540 -25.39 -19.99 -12.28
CA ALA A 540 -26.19 -18.95 -11.62
C ALA A 540 -26.13 -19.03 -10.08
N ASP A 541 -26.16 -20.22 -9.50
CA ASP A 541 -26.11 -20.39 -8.04
C ASP A 541 -24.70 -20.09 -7.50
N LEU A 542 -23.67 -20.50 -8.24
CA LEU A 542 -22.28 -20.21 -7.89
C LEU A 542 -22.03 -18.70 -7.89
N THR A 543 -22.37 -18.01 -8.98
CA THR A 543 -22.20 -16.55 -9.09
C THR A 543 -23.07 -15.78 -8.09
N ARG A 544 -24.30 -16.26 -7.80
CA ARG A 544 -25.19 -15.63 -6.81
C ARG A 544 -24.64 -15.73 -5.38
N SER A 545 -23.70 -16.63 -5.13
CA SER A 545 -23.01 -16.74 -3.84
C SER A 545 -21.75 -15.87 -3.73
N ALA A 546 -21.31 -15.24 -4.83
CA ALA A 546 -20.03 -14.57 -4.94
C ALA A 546 -20.06 -13.13 -4.39
N ASP A 547 -18.98 -12.74 -3.71
CA ASP A 547 -18.71 -11.34 -3.34
C ASP A 547 -18.08 -10.59 -4.52
N VAL A 548 -17.31 -11.30 -5.35
CA VAL A 548 -16.69 -10.80 -6.58
C VAL A 548 -17.01 -11.74 -7.73
N ILE A 549 -17.51 -11.22 -8.84
CA ILE A 549 -17.69 -11.93 -10.11
C ILE A 549 -16.75 -11.32 -11.14
N VAL A 550 -15.96 -12.16 -11.81
CA VAL A 550 -15.19 -11.75 -12.99
C VAL A 550 -15.72 -12.52 -14.21
N ALA A 551 -16.35 -11.81 -15.14
CA ALA A 551 -16.89 -12.38 -16.37
C ALA A 551 -15.86 -12.24 -17.50
N ALA A 552 -15.41 -13.38 -18.03
CA ALA A 552 -14.38 -13.48 -19.07
C ALA A 552 -14.61 -14.73 -19.95
N ALA A 553 -15.88 -14.99 -20.29
CA ALA A 553 -16.34 -16.16 -21.03
C ALA A 553 -16.44 -15.93 -22.54
N GLY A 554 -16.49 -14.67 -22.99
CA GLY A 554 -16.71 -14.31 -24.39
C GLY A 554 -18.11 -14.68 -24.87
N VAL A 555 -19.11 -14.45 -24.02
CA VAL A 555 -20.52 -14.74 -24.29
C VAL A 555 -21.34 -13.51 -23.89
N PRO A 556 -21.89 -12.74 -24.86
CA PRO A 556 -22.64 -11.52 -24.58
C PRO A 556 -23.77 -11.74 -23.58
N GLY A 557 -23.82 -10.92 -22.52
CA GLY A 557 -24.93 -10.93 -21.56
C GLY A 557 -25.12 -12.24 -20.76
N LEU A 558 -24.08 -13.08 -20.67
CA LEU A 558 -24.11 -14.34 -19.92
C LEU A 558 -24.45 -14.13 -18.44
N ILE A 559 -23.95 -13.07 -17.80
CA ILE A 559 -24.22 -12.77 -16.39
C ILE A 559 -25.38 -11.80 -16.29
N THR A 560 -26.51 -12.28 -15.79
CA THR A 560 -27.76 -11.52 -15.61
C THR A 560 -27.98 -11.11 -14.16
N LYS A 561 -28.92 -10.19 -13.91
CA LYS A 561 -29.26 -9.70 -12.56
C LYS A 561 -29.53 -10.80 -11.53
N ASP A 562 -30.24 -11.86 -11.91
CA ASP A 562 -30.59 -12.97 -11.01
C ASP A 562 -29.40 -13.85 -10.65
N MET A 563 -28.27 -13.72 -11.36
CA MET A 563 -27.03 -14.45 -11.09
C MET A 563 -26.08 -13.70 -10.16
N VAL A 564 -26.42 -12.48 -9.73
CA VAL A 564 -25.53 -11.58 -8.99
C VAL A 564 -26.00 -11.41 -7.55
N LYS A 565 -25.09 -11.65 -6.60
CA LYS A 565 -25.33 -11.31 -5.19
C LYS A 565 -25.51 -9.80 -5.06
N ARG A 566 -26.55 -9.37 -4.35
CA ARG A 566 -26.78 -7.95 -4.04
C ARG A 566 -25.55 -7.34 -3.37
N GLY A 567 -25.06 -6.23 -3.93
CA GLY A 567 -23.86 -5.53 -3.45
C GLY A 567 -22.52 -6.10 -3.93
N ALA A 568 -22.51 -7.15 -4.77
CA ALA A 568 -21.26 -7.73 -5.28
C ALA A 568 -20.47 -6.77 -6.17
N VAL A 569 -19.17 -7.02 -6.26
CA VAL A 569 -18.28 -6.42 -7.27
C VAL A 569 -18.35 -7.26 -8.54
N VAL A 570 -18.69 -6.65 -9.66
CA VAL A 570 -18.77 -7.32 -10.96
C VAL A 570 -17.78 -6.67 -11.94
N ILE A 571 -16.78 -7.45 -12.37
CA ILE A 571 -15.84 -7.06 -13.42
C ILE A 571 -16.19 -7.79 -14.71
N ASP A 572 -16.50 -7.02 -15.74
CA ASP A 572 -16.76 -7.48 -17.08
C ASP A 572 -15.51 -7.29 -17.95
N VAL A 573 -14.85 -8.40 -18.24
CA VAL A 573 -13.68 -8.48 -19.11
C VAL A 573 -14.07 -8.81 -20.55
N GLY A 574 -15.32 -9.23 -20.78
CA GLY A 574 -15.83 -9.64 -22.08
C GLY A 574 -15.71 -8.53 -23.12
N ILE A 575 -15.29 -8.90 -24.33
CA ILE A 575 -15.28 -8.01 -25.48
C ILE A 575 -15.92 -8.77 -26.65
N ASN A 576 -17.18 -8.44 -26.92
CA ASN A 576 -17.95 -9.05 -27.99
C ASN A 576 -18.43 -7.96 -28.96
N ARG A 577 -18.31 -8.20 -30.27
CA ARG A 577 -18.87 -7.29 -31.29
C ARG A 577 -20.23 -7.81 -31.71
N VAL A 578 -21.26 -7.00 -31.51
CA VAL A 578 -22.64 -7.30 -31.93
C VAL A 578 -23.05 -6.28 -32.97
N ILE A 579 -23.67 -6.75 -34.05
CA ILE A 579 -24.22 -5.90 -35.11
C ILE A 579 -25.72 -5.79 -34.83
N ASP A 580 -26.22 -4.57 -34.70
CA ASP A 580 -27.65 -4.33 -34.54
C ASP A 580 -28.41 -4.44 -35.88
N ASP A 581 -29.74 -4.44 -35.84
CA ASP A 581 -30.61 -4.54 -37.02
C ASP A 581 -30.40 -3.39 -38.02
N ALA A 582 -29.78 -2.28 -37.58
CA ALA A 582 -29.40 -1.12 -38.40
C ALA A 582 -27.97 -1.23 -38.99
N GLY A 583 -27.28 -2.36 -38.78
CA GLY A 583 -25.93 -2.63 -39.28
C GLY A 583 -24.81 -1.97 -38.48
N LYS A 584 -25.11 -1.32 -37.34
CA LYS A 584 -24.11 -0.67 -36.49
C LYS A 584 -23.48 -1.70 -35.55
N THR A 585 -22.15 -1.76 -35.59
CA THR A 585 -21.36 -2.61 -34.70
C THR A 585 -21.17 -1.94 -33.34
N THR A 586 -21.57 -2.63 -32.27
CA THR A 586 -21.40 -2.18 -30.88
C THR A 586 -20.58 -3.20 -30.10
N THR A 587 -19.66 -2.72 -29.27
CA THR A 587 -18.90 -3.57 -28.34
C THR A 587 -19.69 -3.76 -27.06
N VAL A 588 -19.98 -5.00 -26.71
CA VAL A 588 -20.69 -5.38 -25.47
C VAL A 588 -19.88 -6.39 -24.68
N GLY A 589 -20.09 -6.43 -23.37
CA GLY A 589 -19.40 -7.35 -22.47
C GLY A 589 -20.16 -8.65 -22.25
N ASP A 590 -19.65 -9.46 -21.31
CA ASP A 590 -20.26 -10.73 -20.92
C ASP A 590 -21.36 -10.55 -19.86
N VAL A 591 -21.55 -9.34 -19.35
CA VAL A 591 -22.55 -9.00 -18.33
C VAL A 591 -23.69 -8.22 -18.97
N ASP A 592 -24.94 -8.56 -18.61
CA ASP A 592 -26.08 -7.70 -18.90
C ASP A 592 -26.02 -6.44 -18.02
N PHE A 593 -25.33 -5.43 -18.53
CA PHE A 593 -24.95 -4.24 -17.78
C PHE A 593 -26.16 -3.51 -17.17
N GLN A 594 -27.27 -3.40 -17.89
CA GLN A 594 -28.42 -2.64 -17.39
C GLN A 594 -29.10 -3.34 -16.22
N SER A 595 -29.37 -4.65 -16.35
CA SER A 595 -30.04 -5.39 -15.28
C SER A 595 -29.12 -5.58 -14.06
N VAL A 596 -27.83 -5.85 -14.28
CA VAL A 596 -26.86 -6.05 -13.20
C VAL A 596 -26.54 -4.76 -12.44
N ARG A 597 -26.59 -3.60 -13.12
CA ARG A 597 -26.41 -2.28 -12.46
C ARG A 597 -27.42 -2.04 -11.35
N GLU A 598 -28.60 -2.65 -11.39
CA GLU A 598 -29.62 -2.47 -10.34
C GLU A 598 -29.32 -3.25 -9.05
N ILE A 599 -28.42 -4.23 -9.09
CA ILE A 599 -28.18 -5.17 -7.98
C ILE A 599 -26.72 -5.17 -7.49
N ALA A 600 -25.76 -4.98 -8.38
CA ALA A 600 -24.34 -4.96 -8.02
C ALA A 600 -24.01 -3.73 -7.14
N GLY A 601 -23.02 -3.87 -6.26
CA GLY A 601 -22.45 -2.74 -5.52
C GLY A 601 -21.50 -1.93 -6.40
N PHE A 602 -20.69 -2.65 -7.19
CA PHE A 602 -19.77 -2.09 -8.16
C PHE A 602 -19.85 -2.85 -9.48
N LEU A 603 -19.77 -2.13 -10.60
CA LEU A 603 -19.85 -2.71 -11.94
C LEU A 603 -18.90 -2.01 -12.90
N SER A 604 -18.06 -2.76 -13.62
CA SER A 604 -17.25 -2.18 -14.70
C SER A 604 -18.03 -2.09 -16.02
N PRO A 605 -17.93 -0.99 -16.77
CA PRO A 605 -18.63 -0.86 -18.05
C PRO A 605 -17.84 -1.50 -19.21
N VAL A 606 -18.57 -1.93 -20.24
CA VAL A 606 -17.99 -2.29 -21.54
C VAL A 606 -18.67 -1.48 -22.64
N PRO A 607 -17.95 -0.64 -23.41
CA PRO A 607 -16.53 -0.31 -23.27
C PRO A 607 -16.25 0.67 -22.12
N GLY A 608 -14.98 0.79 -21.72
CA GLY A 608 -14.52 1.80 -20.74
C GLY A 608 -14.05 1.24 -19.39
N GLY A 609 -14.23 -0.05 -19.14
CA GLY A 609 -13.72 -0.76 -17.96
C GLY A 609 -12.32 -1.35 -18.19
N VAL A 610 -12.25 -2.66 -18.38
CA VAL A 610 -10.98 -3.42 -18.35
C VAL A 610 -10.03 -3.09 -19.51
N GLY A 611 -10.56 -2.71 -20.68
CA GLY A 611 -9.76 -2.41 -21.87
C GLY A 611 -8.72 -1.29 -21.67
N PRO A 612 -9.11 -0.06 -21.29
CA PRO A 612 -8.18 1.03 -20.98
C PRO A 612 -7.15 0.67 -19.90
N MET A 613 -7.56 -0.10 -18.90
CA MET A 613 -6.68 -0.59 -17.82
C MET A 613 -5.64 -1.57 -18.33
N THR A 614 -5.99 -2.46 -19.25
CA THR A 614 -5.06 -3.44 -19.85
C THR A 614 -3.87 -2.73 -20.51
N VAL A 615 -4.11 -1.64 -21.24
CA VAL A 615 -3.05 -0.83 -21.85
C VAL A 615 -2.16 -0.18 -20.77
N ALA A 616 -2.76 0.35 -19.70
CA ALA A 616 -1.98 0.94 -18.61
C ALA A 616 -1.13 -0.11 -17.85
N MET A 617 -1.64 -1.34 -17.70
CA MET A 617 -0.89 -2.45 -17.11
C MET A 617 0.28 -2.90 -17.98
N LEU A 618 0.13 -2.90 -19.30
CA LEU A 618 1.25 -3.13 -20.22
C LEU A 618 2.38 -2.11 -19.98
N LEU A 619 2.05 -0.82 -19.92
CA LEU A 619 3.04 0.24 -19.65
C LEU A 619 3.71 0.05 -18.28
N ARG A 620 2.94 -0.37 -17.26
CA ARG A 620 3.50 -0.70 -15.94
C ARG A 620 4.49 -1.85 -16.05
N ASN A 621 4.14 -2.94 -16.74
CA ASN A 621 5.01 -4.09 -16.96
C ASN A 621 6.28 -3.71 -17.73
N VAL A 622 6.21 -2.79 -18.70
CA VAL A 622 7.39 -2.26 -19.42
C VAL A 622 8.35 -1.54 -18.48
N VAL A 623 7.83 -0.66 -17.63
CA VAL A 623 8.63 0.04 -16.61
C VAL A 623 9.22 -0.98 -15.63
N ASP A 624 8.42 -1.93 -15.17
CA ASP A 624 8.87 -2.96 -14.22
C ASP A 624 9.90 -3.89 -14.83
N ALA A 625 9.84 -4.20 -16.13
CA ALA A 625 10.85 -5.02 -16.81
C ALA A 625 12.17 -4.26 -17.01
N THR A 626 12.09 -2.95 -17.27
CA THR A 626 13.27 -2.14 -17.64
C THR A 626 14.01 -1.55 -16.44
N LEU A 627 13.28 -1.17 -15.39
CA LEU A 627 13.86 -0.57 -14.17
C LEU A 627 14.31 -1.62 -13.14
N ARG A 628 14.22 -2.90 -13.50
CA ARG A 628 14.75 -4.04 -12.72
C ARG A 628 16.26 -3.99 -12.52
#